data_AF-A0A973F932-F1
#
_entry.id   AF-A0A973F932-F1
#
_cell.length_a   1.000
_cell.length_b   1.000
_cell.length_c   1.000
_cell.angle_alpha   90.00
_cell.angle_beta   90.00
_cell.angle_gamma   90.00
#
_symmetry.space_group_name_H-M   'P 1'
#
loop_
_entity.id
_entity.type
_entity.pdbx_description
1 polymer ?
#
loop_
_entity_poly.entity_id
_entity_poly.type
_entity_poly.pdbx_seq_one_letter_code
_entity_poly.pdbx_strand_id
1 'polypeptide(L)'
;MKIALENYDHFVASVERVKLELEDLDTKRFKVGGCIAKIPENPSRREEVILNNLERLTILEKELDYYQRNVDMVTNFIESLEDTSNDPIKNIVVDKYINKIGIYDLEIKYKVDRKTIWRRINESLKSSN
;
A
#
# COMPACT_ATOMS: atom_id res chain seq x y z
N MET A 1 -6.65 6.58 -9.09
CA MET A 1 -7.04 7.22 -7.81
C MET A 1 -8.11 6.44 -7.03
N LYS A 2 -9.36 6.29 -7.49
CA LYS A 2 -10.44 5.68 -6.69
C LYS A 2 -10.11 4.27 -6.15
N ILE A 3 -9.60 3.38 -7.02
CA ILE A 3 -9.16 2.03 -6.62
C ILE A 3 -8.06 2.10 -5.56
N ALA A 4 -7.13 3.06 -5.68
CA ALA A 4 -6.05 3.27 -4.72
C ALA A 4 -6.59 3.67 -3.33
N LEU A 5 -7.57 4.57 -3.27
CA LEU A 5 -8.24 4.98 -2.03
C LEU A 5 -9.04 3.85 -1.38
N GLU A 6 -9.81 3.11 -2.17
CA GLU A 6 -10.65 2.00 -1.65
C GLU A 6 -9.79 0.89 -1.03
N ASN A 7 -8.60 0.66 -1.58
CA ASN A 7 -7.68 -0.41 -1.19
C ASN A 7 -6.45 0.11 -0.42
N TYR A 8 -6.47 1.34 0.12
CA TYR A 8 -5.30 1.95 0.77
C TYR A 8 -4.67 1.05 1.84
N ASP A 9 -5.45 0.55 2.79
CA ASP A 9 -4.94 -0.32 3.87
C ASP A 9 -4.31 -1.61 3.33
N HIS A 10 -4.88 -2.17 2.25
CA HIS A 10 -4.31 -3.35 1.59
C HIS A 10 -2.94 -3.04 0.99
N PHE A 11 -2.78 -1.87 0.36
CA PHE A 11 -1.50 -1.44 -0.17
C PHE A 11 -0.47 -1.19 0.93
N VAL A 12 -0.86 -0.51 2.01
CA VAL A 12 0.01 -0.30 3.19
C VAL A 12 0.48 -1.63 3.78
N ALA A 13 -0.45 -2.55 4.04
CA ALA A 13 -0.13 -3.88 4.56
C ALA A 13 0.74 -4.69 3.59
N SER A 14 0.53 -4.55 2.28
CA SER A 14 1.33 -5.24 1.26
C SER A 14 2.74 -4.68 1.17
N VAL A 15 2.93 -3.36 1.32
CA VAL A 15 4.27 -2.74 1.42
C VAL A 15 5.03 -3.33 2.61
N GLU A 16 4.41 -3.41 3.79
CA GLU A 16 5.03 -3.99 4.98
C GLU A 16 5.40 -5.46 4.77
N ARG A 17 4.46 -6.26 4.25
CA ARG A 17 4.70 -7.68 3.95
C ARG A 17 5.87 -7.87 2.99
N VAL A 18 5.91 -7.14 1.88
CA VAL A 18 6.97 -7.27 0.87
C VAL A 18 8.33 -6.82 1.43
N LYS A 19 8.37 -5.78 2.28
CA LYS A 19 9.60 -5.38 2.98
C LYS A 19 10.14 -6.49 3.88
N LEU A 20 9.26 -7.15 4.65
CA LEU A 20 9.64 -8.29 5.49
C LEU A 20 10.14 -9.48 4.66
N GLU A 21 9.52 -9.77 3.51
CA GLU A 21 9.99 -10.83 2.60
C GLU A 21 11.36 -10.51 1.99
N LEU A 22 11.62 -9.24 1.64
CA LEU A 22 12.93 -8.80 1.16
C LEU A 22 14.01 -8.94 2.24
N GLU A 23 13.70 -8.57 3.49
CA GLU A 23 14.62 -8.70 4.62
C GLU A 23 14.95 -10.17 4.94
N ASP A 24 13.96 -11.06 4.87
CA ASP A 24 14.18 -12.51 5.03
C ASP A 24 15.04 -13.08 3.90
N LEU A 25 14.82 -12.65 2.65
CA LEU A 25 15.63 -13.08 1.50
C LEU A 25 17.08 -12.59 1.62
N ASP A 26 17.29 -11.37 2.10
CA ASP A 26 18.62 -10.82 2.34
C ASP A 26 19.32 -11.56 3.49
N THR A 27 18.62 -11.82 4.59
CA THR A 27 19.13 -12.63 5.71
C THR A 27 19.54 -14.04 5.27
N LYS A 28 18.74 -14.68 4.40
CA LYS A 28 19.05 -15.99 3.81
C LYS A 28 20.28 -15.95 2.91
N ARG A 29 20.56 -14.83 2.22
CA ARG A 29 21.79 -14.64 1.42
C ARG A 29 23.05 -14.53 2.28
N PHE A 30 22.98 -13.98 3.49
CA PHE A 30 24.15 -13.79 4.36
C PHE A 30 24.40 -14.94 5.35
N LYS A 31 23.40 -15.79 5.66
CA LYS A 31 23.53 -16.94 6.57
C LYS A 31 24.17 -18.21 5.96
N VAL A 32 24.91 -18.10 4.86
CA VAL A 32 25.59 -19.27 4.23
C VAL A 32 26.96 -19.58 4.87
N GLY A 33 27.38 -18.85 5.90
CA GLY A 33 28.73 -18.90 6.47
C GLY A 33 28.96 -19.79 7.69
N GLY A 34 27.98 -20.55 8.20
CA GLY A 34 28.19 -21.28 9.45
C GLY A 34 27.15 -22.31 9.79
N CYS A 35 27.07 -23.40 9.04
CA CYS A 35 26.57 -24.68 9.54
C CYS A 35 26.91 -25.78 8.55
N ILE A 36 27.35 -26.93 9.06
CA ILE A 36 27.48 -28.18 8.30
C ILE A 36 26.07 -28.55 7.82
N ALA A 37 25.71 -28.08 6.63
CA ALA A 37 24.40 -28.33 6.06
C ALA A 37 24.32 -29.82 5.67
N LYS A 38 23.33 -30.54 6.22
CA LYS A 38 22.92 -31.84 5.67
C LYS A 38 22.74 -31.68 4.16
N ILE A 39 23.50 -32.45 3.39
CA ILE A 39 23.38 -32.49 1.94
C ILE A 39 21.93 -32.90 1.62
N PRO A 40 21.13 -32.07 0.94
CA PRO A 40 19.79 -32.44 0.54
C PRO A 40 19.84 -33.65 -0.40
N GLU A 41 18.88 -34.58 -0.28
CA GLU A 41 18.80 -35.81 -1.10
C GLU A 41 18.74 -35.55 -2.61
N ASN A 42 18.39 -34.31 -2.99
CA ASN A 42 18.54 -33.79 -4.35
C ASN A 42 19.28 -32.44 -4.30
N PRO A 43 20.60 -32.40 -4.53
CA PRO A 43 21.33 -31.14 -4.59
C PRO A 43 20.91 -30.39 -5.85
N SER A 44 20.05 -29.38 -5.70
CA SER A 44 19.88 -28.35 -6.74
C SER A 44 21.26 -27.75 -7.02
N ARG A 45 21.58 -27.50 -8.29
CA ARG A 45 22.85 -26.83 -8.60
C ARG A 45 22.81 -25.47 -7.91
N ARG A 46 23.88 -25.13 -7.17
CA ARG A 46 23.99 -23.86 -6.43
C ARG A 46 23.63 -22.64 -7.29
N GLU A 47 23.95 -22.70 -8.57
CA GLU A 47 23.61 -21.72 -9.61
C GLU A 47 22.09 -21.53 -9.78
N GLU A 48 21.31 -22.61 -9.79
CA GLU A 48 19.84 -22.59 -9.91
C GLU A 48 19.20 -21.92 -8.70
N VAL A 49 19.69 -22.20 -7.49
CA VAL A 49 19.22 -21.55 -6.25
C VAL A 49 19.52 -20.05 -6.26
N ILE A 50 20.71 -19.67 -6.75
CA ILE A 50 21.11 -18.26 -6.88
C ILE A 50 20.22 -17.53 -7.91
N LEU A 51 19.96 -18.14 -9.06
CA LEU A 51 19.10 -17.59 -10.11
C LEU A 51 17.66 -17.42 -9.60
N ASN A 52 17.09 -18.44 -8.96
CA ASN A 52 15.74 -18.38 -8.38
C ASN A 52 15.62 -17.25 -7.34
N ASN A 53 16.63 -17.05 -6.50
CA ASN A 53 16.65 -15.96 -5.52
C ASN A 53 16.76 -14.59 -6.18
N LEU A 54 17.52 -14.44 -7.28
CA LEU A 54 17.62 -13.19 -8.05
C LEU A 54 16.30 -12.84 -8.75
N GLU A 55 15.63 -13.84 -9.34
CA GLU A 55 14.32 -13.67 -9.94
C GLU A 55 13.28 -13.26 -8.89
N ARG A 56 13.27 -13.94 -7.73
CA ARG A 56 12.37 -13.60 -6.61
C ARG A 56 12.62 -12.19 -6.08
N LEU A 57 13.88 -11.78 -5.93
CA LEU A 57 14.24 -10.42 -5.53
C LEU A 57 13.66 -9.40 -6.51
N THR A 58 13.86 -9.61 -7.82
CA THR A 58 13.36 -8.72 -8.88
C THR A 58 11.84 -8.60 -8.85
N ILE A 59 11.12 -9.70 -8.57
CA ILE A 59 9.66 -9.71 -8.46
C ILE A 59 9.23 -8.89 -7.24
N LEU A 60 9.83 -9.15 -6.07
CA LEU A 60 9.48 -8.45 -4.83
C LEU A 60 9.78 -6.95 -4.91
N GLU A 61 10.87 -6.54 -5.54
CA GLU A 61 11.19 -5.12 -5.77
C GLU A 61 10.13 -4.43 -6.64
N LYS A 62 9.65 -5.10 -7.69
CA LYS A 62 8.57 -4.58 -8.55
C LYS A 62 7.23 -4.52 -7.82
N GLU A 63 6.92 -5.52 -7.01
CA GLU A 63 5.72 -5.52 -6.18
C GLU A 63 5.75 -4.39 -5.15
N LEU A 64 6.90 -4.18 -4.49
CA LEU A 64 7.09 -3.11 -3.53
C LEU A 64 6.88 -1.75 -4.19
N ASP A 65 7.52 -1.51 -5.34
CA ASP A 65 7.38 -0.27 -6.11
C ASP A 65 5.92 -0.05 -6.56
N TYR A 66 5.23 -1.10 -7.02
CA TYR A 66 3.81 -1.01 -7.38
C TYR A 66 2.93 -0.60 -6.19
N TYR A 67 3.07 -1.28 -5.04
CA TYR A 67 2.26 -0.97 -3.86
C TYR A 67 2.60 0.40 -3.27
N GLN A 68 3.89 0.74 -3.21
CA GLN A 68 4.37 2.03 -2.71
C GLN A 68 3.82 3.19 -3.57
N ARG A 69 3.87 3.08 -4.91
CA ARG A 69 3.27 4.10 -5.79
C ARG A 69 1.79 4.33 -5.55
N ASN A 70 1.04 3.28 -5.22
CA ASN A 70 -0.39 3.42 -4.90
C ASN A 70 -0.60 4.12 -3.55
N VAL A 71 0.22 3.81 -2.54
CA VAL A 71 0.22 4.51 -1.24
C VAL A 71 0.59 5.99 -1.43
N ASP A 72 1.64 6.28 -2.19
CA ASP A 72 2.12 7.63 -2.45
C ASP A 72 1.07 8.44 -3.23
N MET A 73 0.42 7.83 -4.22
CA MET A 73 -0.66 8.46 -4.98
C MET A 73 -1.81 8.91 -4.06
N VAL A 74 -2.21 8.06 -3.12
CA VAL A 74 -3.27 8.39 -2.15
C VAL A 74 -2.81 9.47 -1.17
N THR A 75 -1.58 9.35 -0.66
CA THR A 75 -1.01 10.30 0.30
C THR A 75 -0.89 11.69 -0.32
N ASN A 76 -0.29 11.78 -1.52
CA ASN A 76 -0.16 13.02 -2.27
C ASN A 76 -1.53 13.63 -2.60
N PHE A 77 -2.51 12.80 -2.97
CA PHE A 77 -3.88 13.28 -3.19
C PHE A 77 -4.47 13.91 -1.92
N ILE A 78 -4.43 13.21 -0.79
CA ILE A 78 -4.93 13.72 0.49
C ILE A 78 -4.19 14.99 0.92
N GLU A 79 -2.87 15.06 0.69
CA GLU A 79 -2.08 16.24 0.97
C GLU A 79 -2.43 17.43 0.08
N SER A 80 -2.79 17.18 -1.18
CA SER A 80 -3.22 18.22 -2.12
C SER A 80 -4.61 18.80 -1.83
N LEU A 81 -5.42 18.13 -1.00
CA LEU A 81 -6.71 18.64 -0.58
C LEU A 81 -6.51 19.74 0.46
N GLU A 82 -6.99 20.94 0.13
CA GLU A 82 -7.05 22.06 1.08
C GLU A 82 -8.36 21.99 1.88
N ASP A 83 -8.23 21.96 3.20
CA ASP A 83 -9.37 22.17 4.08
C ASP A 83 -9.61 23.67 4.25
N THR A 84 -10.87 24.08 4.08
CA THR A 84 -11.31 25.41 4.49
C THR A 84 -12.24 25.29 5.70
N SER A 85 -12.43 26.38 6.45
CA SER A 85 -13.34 26.40 7.61
C SER A 85 -14.76 25.91 7.29
N ASN A 86 -15.18 25.98 6.02
CA ASN A 86 -16.51 25.58 5.56
C ASN A 86 -16.51 24.28 4.72
N ASP A 87 -15.34 23.75 4.38
CA ASP A 87 -15.21 22.53 3.60
C ASP A 87 -14.02 21.68 4.08
N PRO A 88 -14.25 20.79 5.09
CA PRO A 88 -13.23 19.90 5.62
C PRO A 88 -13.07 18.65 4.73
N ILE A 89 -12.90 18.82 3.42
CA ILE A 89 -12.93 17.74 2.44
C ILE A 89 -11.81 16.72 2.65
N LYS A 90 -10.62 17.17 3.08
CA LYS A 90 -9.51 16.28 3.41
C LYS A 90 -9.89 15.32 4.53
N ASN A 91 -10.48 15.85 5.60
CA ASN A 91 -10.94 15.04 6.74
C ASN A 91 -12.06 14.08 6.35
N ILE A 92 -12.99 14.51 5.48
CA ILE A 92 -14.05 13.65 4.96
C ILE A 92 -13.46 12.47 4.16
N VAL A 93 -12.47 12.72 3.29
CA VAL A 93 -11.80 11.69 2.50
C VAL A 93 -11.04 10.72 3.40
N VAL A 94 -10.26 11.24 4.35
CA VAL A 94 -9.51 10.42 5.33
C VAL A 94 -10.47 9.55 6.13
N ASP A 95 -11.53 10.13 6.68
CA ASP A 95 -12.48 9.37 7.47
C ASP A 95 -13.18 8.29 6.64
N LYS A 96 -13.53 8.59 5.39
CA LYS A 96 -14.24 7.65 4.53
C LYS A 96 -13.37 6.47 4.12
N TYR A 97 -12.15 6.74 3.68
CA TYR A 97 -11.32 5.75 2.98
C TYR A 97 -10.21 5.15 3.86
N ILE A 98 -9.74 5.88 4.87
CA ILE A 98 -8.68 5.44 5.78
C ILE A 98 -9.30 4.95 7.09
N ASN A 99 -10.12 5.79 7.76
CA ASN A 99 -10.77 5.39 9.01
C ASN A 99 -12.03 4.53 8.80
N LYS A 100 -12.39 4.25 7.53
CA LYS A 100 -13.54 3.43 7.11
C LYS A 100 -14.88 3.82 7.77
N ILE A 101 -15.07 5.10 8.07
CA ILE A 101 -16.30 5.61 8.66
C ILE A 101 -17.46 5.44 7.66
N GLY A 102 -18.60 4.95 8.16
CA GLY A 102 -19.82 4.77 7.39
C GLY A 102 -20.34 6.10 6.85
N ILE A 103 -20.99 6.08 5.68
CA ILE A 103 -21.52 7.31 5.07
C ILE A 103 -22.58 8.00 5.96
N TYR A 104 -23.31 7.21 6.75
CA TYR A 104 -24.28 7.72 7.72
C TYR A 104 -23.60 8.44 8.89
N ASP A 105 -22.52 7.87 9.43
CA ASP A 105 -21.76 8.48 10.52
C ASP A 105 -21.03 9.74 10.06
N LEU A 106 -20.58 9.78 8.80
CA LEU A 106 -20.04 10.99 8.19
C LEU A 106 -21.08 12.10 8.08
N GLU A 107 -22.31 11.77 7.67
CA GLU A 107 -23.44 12.72 7.62
C GLU A 107 -23.69 13.36 8.99
N ILE A 108 -23.66 12.55 10.05
CA ILE A 108 -23.80 13.04 11.43
C ILE A 108 -22.58 13.88 11.85
N LYS A 109 -21.36 13.39 11.63
CA LYS A 109 -20.10 14.03 12.07
C LYS A 109 -19.92 15.40 11.43
N TYR A 110 -20.18 15.50 10.12
CA TYR A 110 -19.94 16.72 9.34
C TYR A 110 -21.19 17.59 9.18
N LYS A 111 -22.37 17.11 9.58
CA LYS A 111 -23.66 17.81 9.41
C LYS A 111 -23.94 18.18 7.95
N VAL A 112 -23.57 17.29 7.03
CA VAL A 112 -23.73 17.45 5.59
C VAL A 112 -24.48 16.24 5.05
N ASP A 113 -25.43 16.46 4.15
CA ASP A 113 -26.19 15.36 3.54
C ASP A 113 -25.28 14.42 2.72
N ARG A 114 -25.67 13.15 2.66
CA ARG A 114 -24.88 12.12 1.96
C ARG A 114 -24.60 12.45 0.49
N LYS A 115 -25.55 13.06 -0.22
CA LYS A 115 -25.37 13.39 -1.64
C LYS A 115 -24.29 14.45 -1.80
N THR A 116 -24.27 15.45 -0.93
CA THR A 116 -23.23 16.47 -0.91
C THR A 116 -21.87 15.88 -0.56
N ILE A 117 -21.78 14.96 0.43
CA ILE A 117 -20.52 14.25 0.72
C ILE A 117 -20.01 13.51 -0.53
N TRP A 118 -20.86 12.71 -1.18
CA TRP A 118 -20.49 12.00 -2.40
C TRP A 118 -20.07 12.93 -3.53
N ARG A 119 -20.80 14.03 -3.71
CA ARG A 119 -20.50 15.04 -4.74
C ARG A 119 -19.12 15.64 -4.50
N ARG A 120 -18.84 16.11 -3.28
CA ARG A 120 -17.53 16.72 -2.94
C ARG A 120 -16.38 15.75 -3.17
N ILE A 121 -16.49 14.51 -2.68
CA ILE A 121 -15.47 13.48 -2.91
C ILE A 121 -15.25 13.25 -4.42
N ASN A 122 -16.32 13.10 -5.19
CA ASN A 122 -16.21 12.86 -6.63
C ASN A 122 -15.65 14.07 -7.40
N GLU A 123 -15.95 15.29 -6.98
CA GLU A 123 -15.37 16.52 -7.54
C GLU A 123 -13.87 16.58 -7.27
N SER A 124 -13.44 16.37 -6.02
CA SER A 124 -12.02 16.32 -5.66
C SER A 124 -11.24 15.26 -6.44
N LEU A 125 -11.84 14.08 -6.67
CA LEU A 125 -11.24 13.01 -7.47
C LEU A 125 -11.10 13.38 -8.96
N LYS A 126 -12.02 14.16 -9.51
CA LYS A 126 -11.93 14.62 -10.90
C LYS A 126 -10.88 15.71 -11.09
N SER A 127 -10.74 16.59 -10.10
CA SER A 127 -9.75 17.68 -10.12
C SER A 127 -8.30 17.20 -9.97
N SER A 128 -8.09 15.93 -9.62
CA SER A 128 -6.78 15.33 -9.38
C SER A 128 -6.27 14.44 -10.52
N ASN A 129 -6.95 14.46 -11.68
CA ASN A 129 -6.52 13.83 -12.94
C ASN A 129 -6.10 14.90 -13.94
#